data_AF-A0A920SHT2-F1
#
_entry.id   AF-A0A920SHT2-F1
#
_cell.length_a   1.000
_cell.length_b   1.000
_cell.length_c   1.000
_cell.angle_alpha   90.00
_cell.angle_beta   90.00
_cell.angle_gamma   90.00
#
_symmetry.space_group_name_H-M   'P 1'
#
loop_
_entity.id
_entity.type
_entity.pdbx_description
1 polymer ?
#
loop_
_entity_poly.entity_id
_entity_poly.type
_entity_poly.pdbx_seq_one_letter_code
_entity_poly.pdbx_strand_id
1 'polypeptide(L)' 'MVTGEGWLDPTSYDGKVVGGVGVYAAAAGVPMLVVVGGAEPEVGGRGGVVSLSDRFGMDRALSEPTALVELVVGEALDRR' A
#
# COMPACT_ATOMS: atom_id res chain seq x y z
N MET A 1 -2.41 -11.06 0.99
CA MET A 1 -3.53 -10.15 0.68
C MET A 1 -2.95 -8.83 0.21
N VAL A 2 -3.52 -8.21 -0.81
CA VAL A 2 -3.07 -6.91 -1.35
C VAL A 2 -4.24 -5.93 -1.29
N THR A 3 -3.98 -4.69 -0.86
CA THR A 3 -4.96 -3.59 -0.89
C THR A 3 -4.25 -2.27 -1.15
N GLY A 4 -5.00 -1.17 -1.23
CA GLY A 4 -4.46 0.15 -1.55
C GLY A 4 -5.53 1.22 -1.61
N GLU A 5 -5.07 2.47 -1.65
CA GLU A 5 -5.89 3.66 -1.92
C GLU A 5 -5.02 4.79 -2.49
N GLY A 6 -5.64 5.89 -2.93
CA GLY A 6 -4.92 7.01 -3.53
C GLY A 6 -3.99 7.73 -2.55
N TRP A 7 -4.46 7.99 -1.34
CA TRP A 7 -3.71 8.67 -0.29
C TRP A 7 -4.02 8.03 1.06
N LEU A 8 -2.98 7.58 1.77
CA LEU A 8 -3.10 6.93 3.06
C LEU A 8 -2.77 7.90 4.19
N ASP A 9 -3.75 8.14 5.06
CA ASP A 9 -3.61 8.91 6.29
C ASP A 9 -3.90 8.03 7.52
N PRO A 10 -3.55 8.44 8.74
CA PRO A 10 -3.79 7.67 9.97
C PRO A 10 -5.26 7.25 10.15
N THR A 11 -6.21 8.13 9.87
CA THR A 11 -7.65 7.84 9.95
C THR A 11 -8.10 6.79 8.93
N SER A 12 -7.53 6.80 7.73
CA SER A 12 -7.78 5.81 6.69
C SER A 12 -7.23 4.43 7.07
N TYR A 13 -6.06 4.41 7.72
CA TYR A 13 -5.44 3.20 8.23
C TYR A 13 -6.28 2.51 9.31
N ASP A 14 -6.91 3.25 10.21
CA ASP A 14 -7.61 2.68 11.37
C ASP A 14 -9.13 2.42 11.15
N GLY A 15 -9.72 2.91 10.05
CA GLY A 15 -11.18 2.84 9.88
C GLY A 15 -11.73 2.74 8.46
N LYS A 16 -10.88 2.74 7.43
CA LYS A 16 -11.32 2.61 6.02
C LYS A 16 -10.89 1.28 5.41
N VAL A 17 -10.74 1.24 4.09
CA VAL A 17 -10.47 0.01 3.32
C VAL A 17 -9.21 -0.69 3.81
N VAL A 18 -8.11 0.05 3.99
CA VAL A 18 -6.83 -0.54 4.45
C VAL A 18 -6.95 -1.15 5.83
N GLY A 19 -7.54 -0.43 6.80
CA GLY A 19 -7.77 -0.96 8.15
C GLY A 19 -8.68 -2.19 8.18
N GLY A 20 -9.81 -2.12 7.47
CA GLY A 20 -10.76 -3.24 7.40
C GLY A 20 -10.14 -4.49 6.77
N VAL A 21 -9.39 -4.34 5.68
CA VAL A 21 -8.66 -5.45 5.03
C VAL A 21 -7.59 -6.02 5.97
N GLY A 22 -6.95 -5.19 6.80
CA GLY A 22 -5.98 -5.62 7.80
C GLY A 22 -6.55 -6.58 8.83
N VAL A 23 -7.78 -6.33 9.29
CA VAL A 23 -8.51 -7.23 10.21
C VAL A 23 -8.70 -8.61 9.57
N TYR A 24 -9.11 -8.67 8.30
CA TYR A 24 -9.29 -9.94 7.59
C TYR A 24 -7.97 -10.67 7.31
N ALA A 25 -6.91 -9.94 6.93
CA ALA A 25 -5.59 -10.52 6.71
C ALA A 25 -5.04 -11.16 7.99
N ALA A 26 -5.18 -10.46 9.12
CA ALA A 26 -4.78 -10.96 10.44
C ALA A 26 -5.58 -12.19 10.84
N ALA A 27 -6.91 -12.16 10.69
CA ALA A 27 -7.77 -13.30 10.99
C ALA A 27 -7.47 -14.53 10.14
N ALA A 28 -7.05 -14.35 8.89
CA ALA A 28 -6.64 -15.42 7.98
C ALA A 28 -5.17 -15.83 8.13
N GLY A 29 -4.36 -15.15 8.96
CA GLY A 29 -2.94 -15.44 9.14
C GLY A 29 -2.08 -15.21 7.88
N VAL A 30 -2.53 -14.36 6.95
CA VAL A 30 -1.81 -14.12 5.68
C VAL A 30 -1.08 -12.78 5.69
N PRO A 31 0.10 -12.67 5.03
CA PRO A 31 0.80 -11.40 4.94
C PRO A 31 -0.01 -10.38 4.15
N MET A 32 0.10 -9.11 4.56
CA MET A 32 -0.57 -7.98 3.93
C MET A 32 0.44 -7.07 3.24
N LEU A 33 0.10 -6.64 2.02
CA LEU A 33 0.78 -5.58 1.28
C LEU A 33 -0.23 -4.46 1.00
N VAL A 34 0.15 -3.22 1.30
CA VAL A 34 -0.64 -2.01 1.06
C VAL A 34 0.12 -1.15 0.05
N VAL A 35 -0.41 -1.00 -1.16
CA VAL A 35 0.20 -0.15 -2.20
C VAL A 35 -0.66 1.09 -2.39
N VAL A 36 -0.11 2.27 -2.10
CA VAL A 36 -0.85 3.54 -2.10
C VAL A 36 -0.21 4.57 -3.01
N GLY A 37 -1.00 5.48 -3.58
CA GLY A 37 -0.46 6.57 -4.39
C GLY A 37 0.48 7.47 -3.58
N GLY A 38 0.08 7.83 -2.38
CA GLY A 38 0.90 8.53 -1.39
C GLY A 38 0.49 8.19 0.04
N ALA A 39 1.31 8.58 1.00
CA ALA A 39 1.06 8.35 2.42
C ALA A 39 1.55 9.51 3.28
N GLU A 40 0.87 9.77 4.38
CA GLU A 40 1.42 10.61 5.44
C GLU A 40 2.60 9.89 6.15
N PRO A 41 3.63 10.62 6.61
CA PRO A 41 4.82 10.04 7.23
C PRO A 41 4.53 9.06 8.38
N GLU A 42 3.47 9.30 9.14
CA GLU A 42 3.01 8.52 10.30
C GLU A 42 2.57 7.10 9.94
N VAL A 43 2.16 6.87 8.68
CA VAL A 43 1.67 5.59 8.17
C VAL A 43 2.54 5.01 7.06
N GLY A 44 3.24 5.85 6.28
CA GLY A 44 4.12 5.43 5.19
C GLY A 44 5.30 4.55 5.64
N GLY A 45 5.74 4.70 6.89
CA GLY A 45 6.80 3.87 7.48
C GLY A 45 6.36 2.52 8.05
N ARG A 46 5.05 2.20 8.04
CA ARG A 46 4.55 0.94 8.61
C ARG A 46 4.93 -0.25 7.72
N GLY A 47 5.28 -1.36 8.35
CA GLY A 47 5.65 -2.59 7.65
C GLY A 47 4.53 -3.05 6.71
N GLY A 48 4.91 -3.33 5.45
CA GLY A 48 3.96 -3.76 4.41
C GLY A 48 3.25 -2.61 3.67
N VAL A 49 3.51 -1.35 4.01
CA VAL A 49 3.03 -0.18 3.25
C VAL A 49 4.08 0.24 2.22
N VAL A 50 3.64 0.51 0.99
CA VAL A 50 4.45 1.05 -0.10
C VAL A 50 3.73 2.24 -0.71
N SER A 51 4.32 3.42 -0.58
CA SER A 51 3.87 4.66 -1.22
C SER A 51 4.56 4.83 -2.58
N LEU A 52 3.77 4.95 -3.65
CA LEU A 52 4.27 5.08 -5.01
C LEU A 52 4.95 6.44 -5.23
N SER A 53 4.38 7.52 -4.70
CA SER A 53 4.96 8.87 -4.80
C SER A 53 6.26 9.00 -4.02
N ASP A 54 6.37 8.38 -2.85
CA ASP A 54 7.64 8.37 -2.09
C ASP A 54 8.72 7.56 -2.79
N ARG A 55 8.33 6.44 -3.42
CA ARG A 55 9.28 5.53 -4.07
C ARG A 55 9.69 5.96 -5.49
N PHE A 56 8.77 6.50 -6.27
CA PHE A 56 8.97 6.77 -7.71
C PHE A 56 8.77 8.24 -8.11
N GLY A 57 8.42 9.10 -7.15
CA GLY A 57 8.07 10.49 -7.38
C GLY A 57 6.59 10.69 -7.72
N MET A 58 6.04 11.85 -7.33
CA MET A 58 4.63 12.18 -7.52
C MET A 58 4.19 12.12 -8.98
N ASP A 59 5.01 12.64 -9.90
CA ASP A 59 4.68 12.72 -11.32
C ASP A 59 4.40 11.34 -11.90
N ARG A 60 5.30 10.37 -11.66
CA ARG A 60 5.14 9.00 -12.14
C ARG A 60 4.01 8.27 -11.41
N ALA A 61 3.84 8.52 -10.11
CA ALA A 61 2.73 7.94 -9.35
C ALA A 61 1.36 8.33 -9.93
N LEU A 62 1.23 9.54 -10.47
CA LEU A 62 0.02 10.02 -11.13
C LEU A 62 -0.12 9.57 -12.58
N SER A 63 0.97 9.53 -13.34
CA SER A 63 0.94 9.20 -14.78
C SER A 63 0.95 7.71 -15.07
N GLU A 64 1.53 6.89 -14.19
CA GLU A 64 1.78 5.45 -14.40
C GLU A 64 1.30 4.56 -13.23
N PRO A 65 0.17 4.83 -12.55
CA PRO A 65 -0.20 4.13 -11.32
C PRO A 65 -0.32 2.60 -11.52
N THR A 66 -0.93 2.15 -12.62
CA THR A 66 -1.08 0.71 -12.90
C THR A 66 0.26 0.01 -13.06
N ALA A 67 1.19 0.57 -13.85
CA ALA A 67 2.50 -0.02 -14.09
C ALA A 67 3.33 -0.10 -12.80
N LEU A 68 3.23 0.94 -11.96
CA LEU A 68 3.91 0.96 -10.67
C LEU A 68 3.31 -0.02 -9.67
N VAL A 69 1.98 -0.18 -9.63
CA VAL A 69 1.32 -1.22 -8.83
C VAL A 69 1.77 -2.61 -9.27
N GLU A 70 1.76 -2.90 -10.56
CA GLU A 70 2.20 -4.18 -11.11
C GLU A 70 3.65 -4.49 -10.72
N LEU A 71 4.55 -3.51 -10.87
CA LEU A 71 5.95 -3.63 -10.48
C LEU A 71 6.10 -3.96 -8.99
N VAL A 72 5.47 -3.16 -8.11
CA VAL A 72 5.56 -3.34 -6.65
C VAL A 72 5.00 -4.69 -6.21
N VAL A 73 3.87 -5.10 -6.77
CA VAL A 73 3.25 -6.39 -6.45
C VAL A 73 4.11 -7.54 -6.97
N GLY A 74 4.64 -7.45 -8.20
CA GLY A 74 5.55 -8.45 -8.77
C GLY A 74 6.78 -8.68 -7.89
N GLU A 75 7.47 -7.59 -7.52
CA GLU A 75 8.62 -7.66 -6.62
C GLU A 75 8.28 -8.27 -5.25
N ALA A 76 7.06 -8.05 -4.73
CA ALA A 76 6.64 -8.62 -3.46
C ALA A 76 6.34 -10.13 -3.54
N LEU A 77 5.92 -10.61 -4.69
CA LEU A 77 5.69 -12.04 -4.94
C LEU A 77 7.02 -12.78 -5.12
N ASP A 78 8.01 -12.17 -5.77
CA ASP A 78 9.34 -12.78 -5.98
C ASP A 78 10.18 -12.93 -4.71
N ARG A 79 9.81 -12.23 -3.63
CA ARG A 79 10.47 -12.32 -2.31
C ARG A 79 9.95 -13.45 -1.41
N ARG A 80 9.01 -14.28 -1.89
CA ARG A 80 8.44 -15.43 -1.16
C ARG A 80 9.05 -16.74 -1.62
#